data_AF-A0A2E6HRE0-F1
#
_entry.id   AF-A0A2E6HRE0-F1
#
_cell.length_a   1.000
_cell.length_b   1.000
_cell.length_c   1.000
_cell.angle_alpha   90.00
_cell.angle_beta   90.00
_cell.angle_gamma   90.00
#
_symmetry.space_group_name_H-M   'P 1'
#
loop_
_entity.id
_entity.type
_entity.pdbx_description
1 polymer ?
#
loop_
_entity_poly.entity_id
_entity_poly.type
_entity_poly.pdbx_seq_one_letter_code
_entity_poly.pdbx_strand_id
1 'polypeptide(L)'
;MTEKTEQGQPRDSMQITLDSELVGRRAEADGGTQVGSTNFASRAAFEGVLTGRKIVQGDPPWYWLEIGQLSVKPDDFEDEFVWCEESYVYFID
;
A
#
# COMPACT_ATOMS: atom_id res chain seq x y z
N MET A 1 -28.68 -3.33 33.05
CA MET A 1 -28.12 -1.96 33.17
C MET A 1 -26.69 -2.14 33.70
N THR A 2 -25.61 -2.05 32.94
CA THR A 2 -25.34 -1.47 31.62
C THR A 2 -24.10 -2.20 31.12
N GLU A 3 -24.20 -3.00 30.06
CA GLU A 3 -23.05 -3.65 29.44
C GLU A 3 -22.22 -2.58 28.73
N LYS A 4 -21.05 -2.26 29.31
CA LYS A 4 -20.04 -1.47 28.64
C LYS A 4 -19.34 -2.37 27.64
N THR A 5 -19.69 -2.22 26.36
CA THR A 5 -18.97 -2.82 25.24
C THR A 5 -17.60 -2.16 25.15
N GLU A 6 -16.62 -2.72 25.83
CA GLU A 6 -15.21 -2.38 25.67
C GLU A 6 -14.76 -2.91 24.31
N GLN A 7 -14.96 -2.09 23.28
CA GLN A 7 -14.38 -2.32 21.96
C GLN A 7 -12.87 -2.18 22.11
N GLY A 8 -12.18 -3.32 22.19
CA GLY A 8 -10.73 -3.40 22.09
C GLY A 8 -10.30 -2.83 20.74
N GLN A 9 -9.78 -1.61 20.76
CA GLN A 9 -9.12 -0.98 19.63
C GLN A 9 -7.91 -1.86 19.26
N PRO A 10 -7.84 -2.49 18.06
CA PRO A 10 -6.63 -3.20 17.69
C PRO A 10 -5.50 -2.16 17.64
N ARG A 11 -4.41 -2.42 18.35
CA ARG A 11 -3.19 -1.59 18.43
C ARG A 11 -2.36 -1.66 17.14
N ASP A 12 -3.04 -1.72 16.00
CA ASP A 12 -2.51 -1.63 14.64
C ASP A 12 -3.65 -1.08 13.77
N SER A 13 -3.89 0.23 13.87
CA SER A 13 -4.99 0.88 13.17
C SER A 13 -4.64 1.07 11.70
N MET A 14 -4.67 0.00 10.92
CA MET A 14 -4.55 0.06 9.47
C MET A 14 -5.85 0.65 8.88
N GLN A 15 -5.81 1.92 8.49
CA GLN A 15 -6.93 2.61 7.86
C GLN A 15 -6.75 2.63 6.35
N ILE A 16 -7.69 2.05 5.60
CA ILE A 16 -7.69 2.11 4.14
C ILE A 16 -8.63 3.23 3.69
N THR A 17 -8.09 4.20 2.97
CA THR A 17 -8.83 5.28 2.31
C THR A 17 -8.75 5.13 0.80
N LEU A 18 -9.69 5.77 0.09
CA LEU A 18 -9.67 5.86 -1.37
C LEU A 18 -9.48 7.33 -1.73
N ASP A 19 -8.37 7.62 -2.40
CA ASP A 19 -8.01 8.94 -2.89
C ASP A 19 -8.25 9.00 -4.40
N SER A 20 -9.28 9.74 -4.80
CA SER A 20 -9.67 9.88 -6.21
C SER A 20 -8.64 10.60 -7.05
N GLU A 21 -7.77 11.42 -6.45
CA GLU A 21 -6.73 12.15 -7.17
C GLU A 21 -5.58 11.23 -7.57
N LEU A 22 -5.42 10.10 -6.87
CA LEU A 22 -4.42 9.07 -7.19
C LEU A 22 -4.93 8.06 -8.23
N VAL A 23 -6.25 7.89 -8.36
CA VAL A 23 -6.83 6.91 -9.31
C VAL A 23 -6.40 7.23 -10.74
N GLY A 24 -5.84 6.23 -11.42
CA GLY A 24 -5.47 6.35 -12.84
C GLY A 24 -4.13 7.03 -13.08
N ARG A 25 -3.42 7.46 -12.03
CA ARG A 25 -2.07 8.05 -12.17
C ARG A 25 -1.04 6.95 -12.34
N ARG A 26 -0.11 7.14 -13.28
CA ARG A 26 1.04 6.24 -13.43
C ARG A 26 2.07 6.52 -12.35
N ALA A 27 2.56 5.47 -11.73
CA ALA A 27 3.59 5.57 -10.72
C ALA A 27 4.57 4.41 -10.85
N GLU A 28 5.84 4.73 -10.63
CA GLU A 28 6.89 3.77 -10.34
C GLU A 28 7.05 3.69 -8.83
N ALA A 29 7.35 2.50 -8.30
CA ALA A 29 7.70 2.33 -6.91
C ALA A 29 8.94 1.47 -6.74
N ASP A 30 9.84 1.93 -5.87
CA ASP A 30 11.04 1.19 -5.47
C ASP A 30 10.83 0.66 -4.05
N GLY A 31 10.16 -0.49 -3.94
CA GLY A 31 9.89 -1.14 -2.66
C GLY A 31 8.42 -1.43 -2.42
N GLY A 32 8.01 -2.64 -2.75
CA GLY A 32 6.72 -3.21 -2.34
C GLY A 32 6.88 -4.06 -1.08
N THR A 33 5.97 -3.92 -0.12
CA THR A 33 5.90 -4.87 0.98
C THR A 33 4.80 -5.90 0.72
N GLN A 34 5.08 -7.16 1.01
CA GLN A 34 4.05 -8.16 1.23
C GLN A 34 3.60 -8.01 2.70
N VAL A 35 2.33 -7.68 2.95
CA VAL A 35 1.80 -7.65 4.32
C VAL A 35 1.59 -9.09 4.78
N GLY A 36 2.65 -9.70 5.31
CA GLY A 36 2.72 -11.10 5.76
C GLY A 36 4.18 -11.57 5.84
N SER A 37 4.48 -12.51 6.75
CA SER A 37 5.84 -12.92 7.13
C SER A 37 6.73 -13.24 5.93
N THR A 38 7.80 -12.46 5.74
CA THR A 38 8.82 -12.52 4.67
C THR A 38 8.34 -11.89 3.35
N ASN A 39 9.02 -10.92 2.70
CA ASN A 39 10.39 -10.43 2.79
C ASN A 39 10.41 -8.90 2.61
N PHE A 40 11.36 -8.25 3.28
CA PHE A 40 11.77 -6.88 2.97
C PHE A 40 12.04 -6.76 1.46
N ALA A 41 11.52 -5.69 0.85
CA ALA A 41 11.67 -5.43 -0.57
C ALA A 41 13.13 -5.65 -1.00
N SER A 42 13.34 -6.70 -1.80
CA SER A 42 14.44 -6.67 -2.74
C SER A 42 14.22 -5.44 -3.62
N ARG A 43 15.29 -4.76 -4.05
CA ARG A 43 15.29 -3.58 -4.95
C ARG A 43 14.59 -3.89 -6.28
N ALA A 44 13.27 -4.04 -6.25
CA ALA A 44 12.43 -4.37 -7.36
C ALA A 44 11.64 -3.12 -7.68
N ALA A 45 11.90 -2.58 -8.87
CA ALA A 45 11.11 -1.52 -9.43
C ALA A 45 9.77 -2.12 -9.88
N PHE A 46 8.70 -1.53 -9.39
CA PHE A 46 7.35 -1.78 -9.87
C PHE A 46 6.90 -0.54 -10.64
N GLU A 47 6.24 -0.73 -11.78
CA GLU A 47 5.61 0.36 -12.51
C GLU A 47 4.17 -0.04 -12.79
N GLY A 48 3.23 0.85 -12.54
CA GLY A 48 1.83 0.59 -12.83
C GLY A 48 0.96 1.82 -12.69
N VAL A 49 -0.33 1.57 -12.44
CA VAL A 49 -1.35 2.58 -12.29
C VAL A 49 -1.90 2.54 -10.87
N LEU A 50 -1.86 3.67 -10.19
CA LEU A 50 -2.44 3.80 -8.87
C LEU A 50 -3.96 3.57 -8.93
N THR A 51 -4.44 2.69 -8.06
CA THR A 51 -5.88 2.38 -7.95
C THR A 51 -6.61 3.42 -7.10
N GLY A 52 -5.87 4.34 -6.48
CA GLY A 52 -6.36 5.31 -5.52
C GLY A 52 -6.46 4.78 -4.09
N ARG A 53 -6.24 3.48 -3.85
CA ARG A 53 -6.31 2.94 -2.49
C ARG A 53 -5.04 3.33 -1.74
N LYS A 54 -5.23 3.92 -0.55
CA LYS A 54 -4.17 4.37 0.34
C LYS A 54 -4.37 3.74 1.71
N ILE A 55 -3.31 3.21 2.30
CA ILE A 55 -3.32 2.72 3.68
C ILE A 55 -2.55 3.71 4.55
N VAL A 56 -3.09 4.01 5.72
CA VAL A 56 -2.39 4.69 6.79
C VAL A 56 -2.27 3.71 7.95
N GLN A 57 -1.04 3.34 8.30
CA GLN A 57 -0.77 2.38 9.38
C GLN A 57 0.26 2.94 10.36
N GLY A 58 0.06 2.67 11.65
CA GLY A 58 1.04 2.97 12.71
C GLY A 58 0.98 4.39 13.28
N ASP A 59 1.86 4.64 14.25
CA ASP A 59 2.11 5.94 14.87
C ASP A 59 3.65 6.05 15.11
N PRO A 60 4.38 6.86 14.33
CA PRO A 60 3.93 7.79 13.28
C PRO A 60 3.28 7.11 12.06
N PRO A 61 2.45 7.83 11.29
CA PRO A 61 1.70 7.24 10.19
C PRO A 61 2.61 6.87 9.01
N TRP A 62 2.63 5.58 8.65
CA TRP A 62 3.14 5.10 7.37
C TRP A 62 2.02 5.12 6.33
N TYR A 63 2.32 5.76 5.19
CA TYR A 63 1.42 5.86 4.06
C TYR A 63 1.80 4.84 3.01
N TRP A 64 0.86 3.99 2.63
CA TRP A 64 1.05 3.02 1.55
C TRP A 64 0.07 3.30 0.43
N LEU A 65 0.51 3.15 -0.82
CA LEU A 65 -0.28 3.33 -2.02
C LEU A 65 -0.36 2.01 -2.77
N GLU A 66 -1.56 1.67 -3.27
CA GLU A 66 -1.77 0.50 -4.10
C GLU A 66 -1.52 0.86 -5.57
N ILE A 67 -0.46 0.28 -6.13
CA ILE A 67 -0.20 0.33 -7.56
C ILE A 67 -0.77 -0.96 -8.15
N GLY A 68 -1.84 -0.81 -8.93
CA GLY A 68 -2.42 -1.88 -9.72
C GLY A 68 -1.97 -1.81 -11.17
N GLN A 69 -2.49 -2.72 -12.00
CA GLN A 69 -2.17 -2.78 -13.43
C GLN A 69 -0.65 -2.70 -13.70
N LEU A 70 0.11 -3.51 -12.96
CA LEU A 70 1.56 -3.50 -12.99
C LEU A 70 2.06 -3.81 -14.41
N SER A 71 2.70 -2.81 -15.01
CA SER A 71 3.35 -2.87 -16.30
C SER A 71 4.80 -3.36 -16.18
N VAL A 72 5.47 -2.99 -15.08
CA VAL A 72 6.77 -3.54 -14.68
C VAL A 72 6.59 -4.23 -13.33
N LYS A 73 6.92 -5.51 -13.28
CA LYS A 73 6.99 -6.30 -12.05
C LYS A 73 8.03 -7.41 -12.22
N PRO A 74 8.68 -7.87 -11.15
CA PRO A 74 9.54 -9.03 -11.22
C PRO A 74 8.74 -10.29 -11.61
N ASP A 75 9.38 -11.23 -12.30
CA ASP A 75 8.72 -12.46 -12.79
C ASP A 75 8.13 -13.33 -11.67
N ASP A 76 8.69 -13.24 -10.46
CA ASP A 76 8.25 -13.96 -9.27
C ASP A 76 7.05 -13.30 -8.57
N PHE A 77 6.61 -12.12 -9.05
CA PHE A 77 5.47 -11.41 -8.47
C PHE A 77 4.16 -11.91 -9.08
N GLU A 78 3.42 -12.71 -8.33
CA GLU A 78 2.16 -13.31 -8.79
C GLU A 78 0.95 -12.37 -8.64
N ASP A 79 1.00 -11.41 -7.71
CA ASP A 79 -0.09 -10.48 -7.47
C ASP A 79 -0.31 -9.49 -8.63
N GLU A 80 -1.55 -9.01 -8.75
CA GLU A 80 -1.98 -8.02 -9.76
C GLU A 80 -1.75 -6.57 -9.30
N PHE A 81 -1.46 -6.38 -8.01
CA PHE A 81 -1.21 -5.09 -7.39
C PHE A 81 -0.12 -5.21 -6.32
N VAL A 82 0.55 -4.10 -6.03
CA VAL A 82 1.57 -4.01 -4.99
C VAL A 82 1.27 -2.80 -4.09
N TRP A 83 1.52 -2.97 -2.80
CA TRP A 83 1.47 -1.88 -1.83
C TRP A 83 2.88 -1.35 -1.59
N CYS A 84 3.09 -0.09 -1.95
CA CYS A 84 4.35 0.59 -1.82
C CYS A 84 4.20 1.77 -0.88
N GLU A 85 5.22 2.05 -0.06
CA GLU A 85 5.19 3.23 0.79
C GLU A 85 5.22 4.49 -0.09
N GLU A 86 4.40 5.49 0.23
CA GLU A 86 4.32 6.76 -0.51
C GLU A 86 5.70 7.41 -0.72
N SER A 87 6.63 7.27 0.24
CA SER A 87 8.00 7.79 0.14
C SER A 87 8.83 7.17 -1.00
N TYR A 88 8.48 5.95 -1.42
CA TYR A 88 9.14 5.22 -2.50
C TYR A 88 8.32 5.17 -3.78
N VAL A 89 7.17 5.86 -3.82
CA VAL A 89 6.31 5.96 -5.00
C VAL A 89 6.59 7.27 -5.72
N TYR A 90 7.03 7.15 -6.97
CA TYR A 90 7.34 8.26 -7.85
C TYR A 90 6.29 8.33 -8.95
N PHE A 91 5.59 9.46 -9.04
CA PHE A 91 4.66 9.70 -10.14
C PHE A 91 5.45 9.96 -11.43
N ILE A 92 5.15 9.19 -12.46
CA ILE A 92 5.82 9.24 -13.78
C ILE A 92 4.91 9.82 -14.87
N ASP A 93 3.91 10.62 -14.46
CA ASP A 93 3.00 11.37 -15.35
C ASP A 93 3.74 12.27 -16.34
#